data_AF-A0AAW2C465-F1
#
_entry.id   AF-A0AAW2C465-F1
#
_cell.length_a   1.000
_cell.length_b   1.000
_cell.length_c   1.000
_cell.angle_alpha   90.00
_cell.angle_beta   90.00
_cell.angle_gamma   90.00
#
_symmetry.space_group_name_H-M   'P 1'
#
loop_
_entity.id
_entity.type
_entity.pdbx_description
1 polymer ?
#
loop_
_entity_poly.entity_id
_entity_poly.type
_entity_poly.pdbx_seq_one_letter_code
_entity_poly.pdbx_strand_id
1 'polypeptide(L)'
;MEPQMDEEPAIVRPGPENASLLTQQQNHRSEAIWNGEDLGPLTCRGRSKEMANITMEDNRVIDIIKLVGLEGLFKAPSKGIDHCLITALVERWRPETHTFHLPHGEMSITLEDVEVILGLPIDGEVLIGPTAVEGGNWKQLCVELLGFEVPANDNTTLVGQRILISRLVQRIAEPLPHDATEMQLHQYARCYILALIGDKLFMDKSGDRVHLMFLEFLRNLWSSCGTFVVHGSIVGVVVAWRGCTESCAGQARKMHRKLVGHCNWSSIGHGQGCHSCARG
;
A
#
# COMPACT_ATOMS: atom_id res chain seq x y z
N MET A 1 -50.77 31.57 12.34
CA MET A 1 -49.70 31.20 13.29
C MET A 1 -48.76 30.32 12.49
N GLU A 2 -47.76 30.93 11.88
CA GLU A 2 -46.73 30.16 11.18
C GLU A 2 -45.86 29.47 12.24
N PRO A 3 -45.52 28.17 12.09
CA PRO A 3 -44.62 27.52 13.01
C PRO A 3 -43.22 28.08 12.80
N GLN A 4 -42.69 28.78 13.79
CA GLN A 4 -41.27 29.11 13.86
C GLN A 4 -40.49 27.80 14.01
N MET A 5 -39.85 27.36 12.93
CA MET A 5 -38.77 26.38 13.00
C MET A 5 -37.48 27.11 13.37
N ASP A 6 -37.36 27.48 14.63
CA ASP A 6 -36.06 27.83 15.23
C ASP A 6 -35.35 26.51 15.62
N GLU A 7 -35.06 25.65 14.65
CA GLU A 7 -34.04 24.60 14.85
C GLU A 7 -32.68 25.25 14.61
N GLU A 8 -32.07 25.71 15.71
CA GLU A 8 -30.65 26.01 15.77
C GLU A 8 -29.88 24.82 15.13
N PRO A 9 -29.03 25.06 14.12
CA PRO A 9 -28.40 23.96 13.40
C PRO A 9 -27.61 23.13 14.41
N ALA A 10 -28.05 21.88 14.60
CA ALA A 10 -27.39 20.96 15.51
C ALA A 10 -25.90 20.99 15.19
N ILE A 11 -25.09 21.45 16.15
CA ILE A 11 -23.64 21.51 16.00
C ILE A 11 -23.20 20.07 15.81
N VAL A 12 -23.03 19.65 14.55
CA VAL A 12 -22.52 18.34 14.18
C VAL A 12 -21.12 18.31 14.74
N ARG A 13 -20.95 17.69 15.90
CA ARG A 13 -19.63 17.44 16.49
C ARG A 13 -18.93 16.47 15.55
N PRO A 14 -17.87 16.90 14.83
CA PRO A 14 -17.24 16.08 13.81
C PRO A 14 -16.33 14.98 14.41
N GLY A 15 -16.39 14.78 15.74
CA GLY A 15 -15.51 13.91 16.50
C GLY A 15 -16.30 13.03 17.48
N PRO A 16 -15.63 12.03 18.07
CA PRO A 16 -16.26 11.08 18.99
C PRO A 16 -16.80 11.77 20.24
N GLU A 17 -17.80 11.17 20.87
CA GLU A 17 -18.36 11.65 22.13
C GLU A 17 -17.30 11.75 23.23
N ASN A 18 -16.35 10.80 23.23
CA ASN A 18 -15.20 10.81 24.12
C ASN A 18 -13.90 11.15 23.37
N ALA A 19 -13.45 12.39 23.52
CA ALA A 19 -12.20 12.88 22.93
C ALA A 19 -10.94 12.21 23.52
N SER A 20 -11.00 11.60 24.71
CA SER A 20 -9.83 10.98 25.34
C SER A 20 -9.28 9.77 24.57
N LEU A 21 -10.08 9.20 23.66
CA LEU A 21 -9.68 8.08 22.82
C LEU A 21 -8.77 8.51 21.66
N LEU A 22 -8.80 9.78 21.27
CA LEU A 22 -8.03 10.30 20.14
C LEU A 22 -6.63 10.76 20.57
N THR A 23 -5.83 9.82 21.06
CA THR A 23 -4.48 10.10 21.60
C THR A 23 -3.52 10.73 20.58
N GLN A 24 -3.78 10.62 19.27
CA GLN A 24 -2.97 11.17 18.19
C GLN A 24 -3.63 12.36 17.49
N GLN A 25 -4.77 12.88 17.96
CA GLN A 25 -5.54 13.93 17.29
C GLN A 25 -4.70 15.16 16.94
N GLN A 26 -3.83 15.62 17.86
CA GLN A 26 -2.99 16.80 17.64
C GLN A 26 -2.07 16.68 16.42
N ASN A 27 -1.73 15.45 16.02
CA ASN A 27 -0.92 15.17 14.84
C ASN A 27 -1.77 14.73 13.64
N HIS A 28 -3.07 14.55 13.81
CA HIS A 28 -3.98 14.09 12.78
C HIS A 28 -4.41 15.28 11.91
N ARG A 29 -4.48 15.08 10.60
CA ARG A 29 -4.83 16.16 9.66
C ARG A 29 -6.22 16.75 9.88
N SER A 30 -7.14 15.98 10.50
CA SER A 30 -8.48 16.48 10.84
C SER A 30 -8.43 17.62 11.85
N GLU A 31 -7.35 17.77 12.61
CA GLU A 31 -7.20 18.86 13.57
C GLU A 31 -7.19 20.21 12.88
N ALA A 32 -6.43 20.34 11.78
CA ALA A 32 -6.42 21.56 10.97
C ALA A 32 -7.83 21.88 10.44
N ILE A 33 -8.55 20.86 9.97
CA ILE A 33 -9.93 21.00 9.45
C ILE A 33 -10.89 21.44 10.55
N TRP A 34 -10.78 20.89 11.75
CA TRP A 34 -11.58 21.31 12.91
C TRP A 34 -11.31 22.76 13.32
N ASN A 35 -10.10 23.24 13.08
CA ASN A 35 -9.71 24.64 13.28
C ASN A 35 -10.05 25.54 12.08
N GLY A 36 -10.73 25.02 11.05
CA GLY A 36 -11.17 25.77 9.87
C GLY A 36 -10.11 25.93 8.78
N GLU A 37 -9.02 25.17 8.84
CA GLU A 37 -7.95 25.19 7.83
C GLU A 37 -8.21 24.14 6.72
N ASP A 38 -7.98 24.53 5.47
CA ASP A 38 -7.99 23.60 4.33
C ASP A 38 -6.56 23.23 3.91
N LEU A 39 -6.21 21.96 4.10
CA LEU A 39 -4.90 21.41 3.70
C LEU A 39 -4.87 20.92 2.25
N GLY A 40 -6.01 20.94 1.56
CA GLY A 40 -6.17 20.38 0.22
C GLY A 40 -6.11 18.85 0.17
N PRO A 41 -6.19 18.28 -1.06
CA PRO A 41 -6.14 16.85 -1.26
C PRO A 41 -4.74 16.28 -1.05
N LEU A 42 -4.67 15.06 -0.51
CA LEU A 42 -3.42 14.30 -0.40
C LEU A 42 -2.86 13.96 -1.77
N THR A 43 -1.55 14.07 -1.88
CA THR A 43 -0.82 13.43 -2.98
C THR A 43 -0.78 11.93 -2.76
N CYS A 44 -1.66 11.21 -3.42
CA CYS A 44 -1.63 9.76 -3.49
C CYS A 44 -0.65 9.32 -4.60
N ARG A 45 0.14 8.29 -4.32
CA ARG A 45 1.03 7.68 -5.32
C ARG A 45 0.47 6.31 -5.69
N GLY A 46 0.17 6.13 -6.97
CA GLY A 46 -0.17 4.83 -7.55
C GLY A 46 0.97 4.28 -8.38
N ARG A 47 0.98 2.96 -8.56
CA ARG A 47 1.93 2.23 -9.42
C ARG A 47 1.34 1.95 -10.81
N SER A 48 0.59 2.91 -11.35
CA SER A 48 -0.18 2.71 -12.57
C SER A 48 0.65 2.75 -13.86
N LYS A 49 1.97 2.56 -13.83
CA LYS A 49 2.80 2.62 -15.05
C LYS A 49 3.42 1.28 -15.41
N GLU A 50 3.96 0.55 -14.44
CA GLU A 50 4.71 -0.68 -14.70
C GLU A 50 3.79 -1.83 -15.12
N MET A 51 2.66 -2.01 -14.45
CA MET A 51 1.70 -3.09 -14.74
C MET A 51 0.53 -2.66 -15.64
N ALA A 52 0.34 -1.36 -15.88
CA ALA A 52 -0.88 -0.86 -16.55
C ALA A 52 -1.09 -1.36 -17.98
N ASN A 53 -0.02 -1.76 -18.67
CA ASN A 53 -0.08 -2.28 -20.03
C ASN A 53 0.13 -3.80 -20.11
N ILE A 54 0.18 -4.50 -18.98
CA ILE A 54 0.49 -5.92 -18.94
C ILE A 54 -0.77 -6.69 -18.61
N THR A 55 -1.26 -7.42 -19.61
CA THR A 55 -2.34 -8.40 -19.44
C THR A 55 -1.77 -9.79 -19.63
N MET A 56 -2.01 -10.69 -18.68
CA MET A 56 -1.62 -12.09 -18.86
C MET A 56 -2.61 -12.79 -19.76
N GLU A 57 -2.12 -13.36 -20.86
CA GLU A 57 -2.92 -14.07 -21.86
C GLU A 57 -2.60 -15.58 -21.92
N ASP A 58 -1.47 -16.01 -21.34
CA ASP A 58 -1.10 -17.43 -21.33
C ASP A 58 -1.98 -18.19 -20.33
N ASN A 59 -2.86 -19.05 -20.86
CA ASN A 59 -3.79 -19.86 -20.06
C ASN A 59 -3.08 -20.71 -18.99
N ARG A 60 -1.86 -21.19 -19.25
CA ARG A 60 -1.10 -21.99 -18.28
C ARG A 60 -0.77 -21.16 -17.03
N VAL A 61 -0.46 -19.89 -17.22
CA VAL A 61 -0.17 -18.95 -16.12
C VAL A 61 -1.47 -18.54 -15.42
N ILE A 62 -2.54 -18.30 -16.17
CA ILE A 62 -3.87 -17.99 -15.63
C ILE A 62 -4.38 -19.13 -14.74
N ASP A 63 -4.17 -20.38 -15.15
CA ASP A 63 -4.59 -21.55 -14.37
C ASP A 63 -3.79 -21.66 -13.06
N ILE A 64 -2.49 -21.34 -13.08
CA ILE A 64 -1.69 -21.21 -11.84
C ILE A 64 -2.25 -20.10 -10.94
N ILE A 65 -2.59 -18.93 -11.49
CA ILE A 65 -3.18 -17.81 -10.72
C ILE A 65 -4.49 -18.21 -10.05
N LYS A 66 -5.35 -18.95 -10.76
CA LYS A 66 -6.59 -19.50 -10.18
C LYS A 66 -6.31 -20.51 -9.09
N LEU A 67 -5.36 -21.43 -9.34
CA LEU A 67 -4.97 -22.47 -8.39
C LEU A 67 -4.48 -21.89 -7.06
N VAL A 68 -3.75 -20.77 -7.09
CA VAL A 68 -3.27 -20.08 -5.88
C VAL A 68 -4.30 -19.10 -5.29
N GLY A 69 -5.54 -19.09 -5.77
CA GLY A 69 -6.62 -18.25 -5.22
C GLY A 69 -6.49 -16.75 -5.52
N LEU A 70 -5.72 -16.37 -6.55
CA LEU A 70 -5.48 -14.97 -6.94
C LEU A 70 -6.33 -14.51 -8.13
N GLU A 71 -7.33 -15.27 -8.54
CA GLU A 71 -8.18 -14.94 -9.68
C GLU A 71 -8.91 -13.60 -9.49
N GLY A 72 -9.46 -13.33 -8.30
CA GLY A 72 -10.12 -12.06 -8.01
C GLY A 72 -9.16 -10.89 -8.10
N LEU A 73 -7.96 -11.02 -7.52
CA LEU A 73 -6.92 -10.00 -7.61
C LEU A 73 -6.47 -9.76 -9.04
N PHE A 74 -6.34 -10.83 -9.84
CA PHE A 74 -5.99 -10.74 -11.26
C PHE A 74 -7.04 -9.94 -12.04
N LYS A 75 -8.33 -10.24 -11.84
CA LYS A 75 -9.46 -9.57 -12.49
C LYS A 75 -9.76 -8.17 -11.95
N ALA A 76 -9.31 -7.86 -10.73
CA ALA A 76 -9.55 -6.55 -10.12
C ALA A 76 -9.02 -5.44 -11.03
N PRO A 77 -9.83 -4.44 -11.42
CA PRO A 77 -9.38 -3.39 -12.31
C PRO A 77 -8.26 -2.58 -11.65
N SER A 78 -7.31 -2.10 -12.44
CA SER A 78 -6.39 -1.05 -12.00
C SER A 78 -7.21 0.21 -11.74
N LYS A 79 -7.58 0.45 -10.48
CA LYS A 79 -8.43 1.59 -10.11
C LYS A 79 -7.61 2.87 -10.20
N GLY A 80 -8.13 3.84 -10.95
CA GLY A 80 -7.64 5.22 -10.87
C GLY A 80 -7.73 5.71 -9.43
N ILE A 81 -6.71 6.45 -8.98
CA ILE A 81 -6.71 6.98 -7.63
C ILE A 81 -7.57 8.25 -7.58
N ASP A 82 -8.68 8.16 -6.87
CA ASP A 82 -9.45 9.34 -6.49
C ASP A 82 -8.81 10.01 -5.26
N HIS A 83 -8.03 11.05 -5.52
CA HIS A 83 -7.36 11.82 -4.49
C HIS A 83 -8.33 12.45 -3.48
N CYS A 84 -9.49 12.90 -3.92
CA CYS A 84 -10.48 13.55 -3.06
C CYS A 84 -11.13 12.51 -2.14
N LEU A 85 -11.51 11.35 -2.67
CA LEU A 85 -12.07 10.26 -1.89
C LEU A 85 -11.07 9.74 -0.85
N ILE A 86 -9.81 9.47 -1.26
CA ILE A 86 -8.77 9.01 -0.33
C ILE A 86 -8.51 10.06 0.75
N THR A 87 -8.47 11.33 0.38
CA THR A 87 -8.32 12.44 1.33
C THR A 87 -9.43 12.43 2.37
N ALA A 88 -10.69 12.37 1.93
CA ALA A 88 -11.84 12.35 2.81
C ALA A 88 -11.85 11.12 3.74
N LEU A 89 -11.43 9.96 3.25
CA LEU A 89 -11.29 8.73 4.05
C LEU A 89 -10.17 8.85 5.08
N VAL A 90 -9.00 9.38 4.70
CA VAL A 90 -7.87 9.58 5.63
C VAL A 90 -8.22 10.59 6.72
N GLU A 91 -8.99 11.63 6.40
CA GLU A 91 -9.48 12.60 7.40
C GLU A 91 -10.41 11.97 8.45
N ARG A 92 -11.10 10.89 8.08
CA ARG A 92 -12.08 10.19 8.92
C ARG A 92 -11.50 8.96 9.59
N TRP A 93 -10.38 8.42 9.11
CA TRP A 93 -9.71 7.26 9.66
C TRP A 93 -9.08 7.58 11.02
N ARG A 94 -9.35 6.75 12.02
CA ARG A 94 -8.70 6.83 13.34
C ARG A 94 -7.72 5.68 13.52
N PRO A 95 -6.41 5.94 13.51
CA PRO A 95 -5.42 4.89 13.71
C PRO A 95 -5.48 4.27 15.11
N GLU A 96 -6.07 4.95 16.10
CA GLU A 96 -6.20 4.46 17.49
C GLU A 96 -7.23 3.34 17.63
N THR A 97 -8.35 3.44 16.91
CA THR A 97 -9.46 2.47 16.95
C THR A 97 -9.51 1.56 15.72
N HIS A 98 -8.76 1.91 14.67
CA HIS A 98 -8.85 1.30 13.35
C HIS A 98 -10.25 1.40 12.72
N THR A 99 -10.94 2.52 12.95
CA THR A 99 -12.28 2.78 12.42
C THR A 99 -12.34 4.12 11.67
N PHE A 100 -13.25 4.23 10.70
CA PHE A 100 -13.65 5.52 10.12
C PHE A 100 -14.73 6.14 10.98
N HIS A 101 -14.57 7.42 11.30
CA HIS A 101 -15.59 8.21 11.97
C HIS A 101 -16.41 8.95 10.91
N LEU A 102 -17.61 8.45 10.65
CA LEU A 102 -18.58 9.03 9.71
C LEU A 102 -19.65 9.81 10.49
N PRO A 103 -20.40 10.72 9.84
CA PRO A 103 -21.50 11.45 10.50
C PRO A 103 -22.56 10.54 11.12
N HIS A 104 -22.69 9.30 10.63
CA HIS A 104 -23.70 8.34 11.04
C HIS A 104 -23.15 7.25 11.99
N GLY A 105 -21.90 7.38 12.44
CA GLY A 105 -21.26 6.43 13.36
C GLY A 105 -19.89 5.96 12.89
N GLU A 106 -19.39 4.91 13.54
CA GLU A 106 -18.10 4.31 13.22
C GLU A 106 -18.25 3.19 12.19
N MET A 107 -17.27 3.09 11.29
CA MET A 107 -17.21 2.03 10.27
C MET A 107 -15.83 1.38 10.29
N SER A 108 -15.79 0.08 10.53
CA SER A 108 -14.56 -0.74 10.46
C SER A 108 -14.47 -1.43 9.10
N ILE A 109 -13.25 -1.63 8.60
CA ILE A 109 -13.01 -2.52 7.45
C ILE A 109 -12.84 -3.94 8.00
N THR A 110 -13.68 -4.86 7.54
CA THR A 110 -13.60 -6.28 7.89
C THR A 110 -12.83 -7.07 6.84
N LEU A 111 -12.53 -8.34 7.14
CA LEU A 111 -11.97 -9.26 6.17
C LEU A 111 -12.93 -9.53 5.01
N GLU A 112 -14.22 -9.66 5.30
CA GLU A 112 -15.28 -9.87 4.30
C GLU A 112 -15.33 -8.72 3.29
N ASP A 113 -15.14 -7.47 3.75
CA ASP A 113 -15.03 -6.32 2.86
C ASP A 113 -13.82 -6.44 1.92
N VAL A 114 -12.68 -6.91 2.42
CA VAL A 114 -11.46 -7.12 1.64
C VAL A 114 -11.67 -8.21 0.59
N GLU A 115 -12.33 -9.31 0.96
CA GLU A 115 -12.71 -10.37 0.03
C GLU A 115 -13.59 -9.84 -1.09
N VAL A 116 -14.63 -9.07 -0.77
CA VAL A 116 -15.53 -8.51 -1.78
C VAL A 116 -14.83 -7.50 -2.69
N ILE A 117 -13.97 -6.63 -2.12
CA ILE A 117 -13.31 -5.55 -2.88
C ILE A 117 -12.19 -6.09 -3.79
N LEU A 118 -11.44 -7.10 -3.33
CA LEU A 118 -10.24 -7.61 -4.00
C LEU A 118 -10.45 -9.00 -4.63
N GLY A 119 -11.54 -9.69 -4.31
CA GLY A 119 -11.81 -11.07 -4.70
C GLY A 119 -10.78 -12.05 -4.14
N LEU A 120 -10.24 -11.74 -2.94
CA LEU A 120 -9.25 -12.59 -2.27
C LEU A 120 -9.94 -13.47 -1.23
N PRO A 121 -9.67 -14.78 -1.20
CA PRO A 121 -10.22 -15.64 -0.17
C PRO A 121 -9.67 -15.22 1.20
N ILE A 122 -10.51 -15.28 2.23
CA ILE A 122 -10.16 -14.89 3.60
C ILE A 122 -10.04 -16.08 4.56
N ASP A 123 -10.54 -17.25 4.16
CA ASP A 123 -10.51 -18.46 4.98
C ASP A 123 -9.18 -19.21 4.80
N GLY A 124 -8.16 -18.90 5.61
CA GLY A 124 -6.90 -19.66 5.54
C GLY A 124 -5.73 -19.13 6.37
N GLU A 125 -4.55 -19.69 6.11
CA GLU A 125 -3.34 -19.41 6.88
C GLU A 125 -2.78 -18.00 6.67
N VAL A 126 -2.34 -17.39 7.77
CA VAL A 126 -1.70 -16.06 7.74
C VAL A 126 -0.33 -16.18 7.06
N LEU A 127 -0.06 -15.32 6.08
CA LEU A 127 1.25 -15.22 5.46
C LEU A 127 2.24 -14.49 6.39
N ILE A 128 3.02 -15.25 7.15
CA ILE A 128 4.17 -14.74 7.92
C ILE A 128 5.45 -15.13 7.19
N GLY A 129 5.97 -14.22 6.38
CA GLY A 129 7.13 -14.51 5.55
C GLY A 129 8.45 -14.34 6.30
N PRO A 130 9.47 -15.13 5.97
CA PRO A 130 10.75 -15.06 6.65
C PRO A 130 11.48 -13.75 6.31
N THR A 131 12.13 -13.17 7.31
CA THR A 131 12.99 -11.98 7.15
C THR A 131 14.41 -12.33 6.70
N ALA A 132 14.71 -13.62 6.51
CA ALA A 132 16.00 -14.12 6.04
C ALA A 132 15.78 -15.41 5.22
N VAL A 133 16.59 -15.61 4.19
CA VAL A 133 16.59 -16.87 3.44
C VAL A 133 17.41 -17.88 4.23
N GLU A 134 16.81 -19.02 4.61
CA GLU A 134 17.56 -20.10 5.26
C GLU A 134 18.57 -20.69 4.26
N GLY A 135 19.86 -20.65 4.61
CA GLY A 135 20.92 -21.30 3.83
C GLY A 135 21.29 -20.64 2.49
N GLY A 136 20.87 -19.39 2.23
CA GLY A 136 21.14 -18.73 0.95
C GLY A 136 21.08 -17.20 0.97
N ASN A 137 21.17 -16.61 -0.23
CA ASN A 137 21.01 -15.17 -0.47
C ASN A 137 19.80 -14.93 -1.39
N TRP A 138 19.08 -13.84 -1.21
CA TRP A 138 18.02 -13.34 -2.10
C TRP A 138 18.41 -13.34 -3.59
N LYS A 139 19.67 -13.07 -3.93
CA LYS A 139 20.15 -13.17 -5.33
C LYS A 139 20.03 -14.59 -5.89
N GLN A 140 20.39 -15.60 -5.10
CA GLN A 140 20.25 -17.01 -5.48
C GLN A 140 18.78 -17.42 -5.59
N LEU A 141 17.94 -16.91 -4.69
CA LEU A 141 16.50 -17.13 -4.74
C LEU A 141 15.87 -16.58 -6.04
N CYS A 142 16.33 -15.41 -6.52
CA CYS A 142 15.89 -14.88 -7.82
C CYS A 142 16.26 -15.83 -8.97
N VAL A 143 17.45 -16.40 -8.98
CA VAL A 143 17.85 -17.37 -10.03
C VAL A 143 16.97 -18.61 -9.97
N GLU A 144 16.79 -19.17 -8.78
CA GLU A 144 16.03 -20.39 -8.56
C GLU A 144 14.55 -20.21 -8.93
N LEU A 145 13.89 -19.20 -8.33
CA LEU A 145 12.43 -19.06 -8.38
C LEU A 145 11.93 -18.13 -9.48
N LEU A 146 12.72 -17.13 -9.91
CA LEU A 146 12.35 -16.19 -10.97
C LEU A 146 13.03 -16.48 -12.31
N GLY A 147 14.08 -17.32 -12.32
CA GLY A 147 14.76 -17.72 -13.55
C GLY A 147 15.63 -16.63 -14.17
N PHE A 148 16.10 -15.65 -13.37
CA PHE A 148 17.08 -14.67 -13.83
C PHE A 148 18.08 -14.30 -12.74
N GLU A 149 19.29 -13.99 -13.17
CA GLU A 149 20.36 -13.54 -12.30
C GLU A 149 20.31 -12.03 -12.09
N VAL A 150 20.58 -11.59 -10.85
CA VAL A 150 20.84 -10.19 -10.53
C VAL A 150 22.35 -10.01 -10.43
N PRO A 151 22.98 -9.29 -11.37
CA PRO A 151 24.43 -9.13 -11.39
C PRO A 151 25.02 -8.67 -10.05
N ALA A 152 26.25 -9.10 -9.74
CA ALA A 152 26.90 -8.75 -8.48
C ALA A 152 27.06 -7.23 -8.30
N ASN A 153 27.32 -6.51 -9.39
CA ASN A 153 27.46 -5.05 -9.44
C ASN A 153 26.12 -4.29 -9.46
N ASP A 154 24.99 -4.97 -9.66
CA ASP A 154 23.67 -4.34 -9.65
C ASP A 154 23.11 -4.32 -8.23
N ASN A 155 23.27 -3.15 -7.60
CA ASN A 155 22.70 -2.84 -6.29
C ASN A 155 21.38 -2.07 -6.41
N THR A 156 20.83 -1.94 -7.63
CA THR A 156 19.61 -1.20 -7.90
C THR A 156 18.43 -2.13 -8.10
N THR A 157 18.58 -3.23 -8.84
CA THR A 157 17.48 -4.18 -9.08
C THR A 157 16.99 -4.83 -7.79
N LEU A 158 17.93 -5.25 -6.94
CA LEU A 158 17.65 -5.87 -5.65
C LEU A 158 18.32 -5.06 -4.54
N VAL A 159 17.52 -4.45 -3.67
CA VAL A 159 18.00 -3.71 -2.50
C VAL A 159 17.50 -4.43 -1.25
N GLY A 160 18.43 -5.05 -0.52
CA GLY A 160 18.09 -5.94 0.59
C GLY A 160 17.21 -7.10 0.10
N GLN A 161 15.94 -7.10 0.53
CA GLN A 161 14.96 -8.15 0.24
C GLN A 161 13.89 -7.70 -0.76
N ARG A 162 14.13 -6.60 -1.47
CA ARG A 162 13.14 -5.93 -2.31
C ARG A 162 13.62 -5.83 -3.76
N ILE A 163 12.85 -6.38 -4.69
CA ILE A 163 13.14 -6.37 -6.12
C ILE A 163 12.31 -5.32 -6.85
N LEU A 164 12.89 -4.69 -7.88
CA LEU A 164 12.16 -3.79 -8.78
C LEU A 164 11.04 -4.52 -9.52
N ILE A 165 9.83 -3.95 -9.51
CA ILE A 165 8.72 -4.47 -10.30
C ILE A 165 9.01 -4.34 -11.79
N SER A 166 9.66 -3.26 -12.23
CA SER A 166 10.07 -3.10 -13.62
C SER A 166 10.94 -4.25 -14.13
N ARG A 167 11.76 -4.86 -13.27
CA ARG A 167 12.55 -6.05 -13.64
C ARG A 167 11.69 -7.29 -13.82
N LEU A 168 10.69 -7.50 -12.95
CA LEU A 168 9.73 -8.60 -13.09
C LEU A 168 8.92 -8.43 -14.39
N VAL A 169 8.45 -7.21 -14.65
CA VAL A 169 7.76 -6.80 -15.87
C VAL A 169 8.59 -7.08 -17.12
N GLN A 170 9.87 -6.71 -17.13
CA GLN A 170 10.76 -7.00 -18.25
C GLN A 170 10.88 -8.50 -18.51
N ARG A 171 10.89 -9.34 -17.46
CA ARG A 171 10.97 -10.80 -17.61
C ARG A 171 9.70 -11.42 -18.22
N ILE A 172 8.54 -10.82 -17.95
CA ILE A 172 7.25 -11.29 -18.47
C ILE A 172 6.83 -10.61 -19.79
N ALA A 173 7.52 -9.54 -20.20
CA ALA A 173 7.28 -8.88 -21.48
C ALA A 173 7.59 -9.80 -22.68
N GLU A 174 8.52 -10.74 -22.51
CA GLU A 174 8.80 -11.80 -23.49
C GLU A 174 7.78 -12.93 -23.32
N PRO A 175 7.01 -13.31 -24.35
CA PRO A 175 6.05 -14.41 -24.27
C PRO A 175 6.72 -15.73 -23.91
N LEU A 176 6.04 -16.53 -23.09
CA LEU A 176 6.51 -17.86 -22.74
C LEU A 176 6.47 -18.77 -23.99
N PRO A 177 7.56 -19.49 -24.34
CA PRO A 177 7.54 -20.44 -25.44
C PRO A 177 6.46 -21.51 -25.28
N HIS A 178 5.96 -22.04 -26.40
CA HIS A 178 4.93 -23.09 -26.36
C HIS A 178 5.46 -24.37 -25.71
N ASP A 179 6.72 -24.71 -25.97
CA ASP A 179 7.47 -25.85 -25.45
C ASP A 179 8.19 -25.56 -24.13
N ALA A 180 7.84 -24.47 -23.43
CA ALA A 180 8.43 -24.13 -22.16
C ALA A 180 8.29 -25.28 -21.15
N THR A 181 9.41 -25.59 -20.49
CA THR A 181 9.44 -26.56 -19.40
C THR A 181 8.59 -26.08 -18.23
N GLU A 182 8.14 -27.00 -17.39
CA GLU A 182 7.34 -26.65 -16.21
C GLU A 182 8.11 -25.73 -15.23
N MET A 183 9.42 -25.89 -15.15
CA MET A 183 10.28 -24.97 -14.40
C MET A 183 10.22 -23.54 -14.97
N GLN A 184 10.30 -23.37 -16.29
CA GLN A 184 10.21 -22.06 -16.94
C GLN A 184 8.81 -21.46 -16.77
N LEU A 185 7.75 -22.26 -16.89
CA LEU A 185 6.37 -21.84 -16.65
C LEU A 185 6.20 -21.33 -15.22
N HIS A 186 6.68 -22.07 -14.22
CA HIS A 186 6.58 -21.66 -12.83
C HIS A 186 7.40 -20.41 -12.53
N GLN A 187 8.62 -20.28 -13.06
CA GLN A 187 9.43 -19.07 -12.91
C GLN A 187 8.73 -17.85 -13.52
N TYR A 188 8.13 -18.02 -14.69
CA TYR A 188 7.37 -16.98 -15.37
C TYR A 188 6.10 -16.59 -14.58
N ALA A 189 5.34 -17.57 -14.09
CA ALA A 189 4.16 -17.35 -13.27
C ALA A 189 4.50 -16.64 -11.95
N ARG A 190 5.60 -17.02 -11.27
CA ARG A 190 6.06 -16.33 -10.06
C ARG A 190 6.43 -14.87 -10.31
N CYS A 191 7.06 -14.57 -11.46
CA CYS A 191 7.33 -13.18 -11.84
C CYS A 191 6.03 -12.37 -11.96
N TYR A 192 5.03 -12.93 -12.65
CA TYR A 192 3.74 -12.26 -12.82
C TYR A 192 2.99 -12.08 -11.50
N ILE A 193 2.87 -13.15 -10.69
CA ILE A 193 2.18 -13.11 -9.41
C ILE A 193 2.86 -12.12 -8.46
N LEU A 194 4.18 -12.12 -8.38
CA LEU A 194 4.91 -11.20 -7.52
C LEU A 194 4.72 -9.73 -7.96
N ALA A 195 4.70 -9.48 -9.27
CA ALA A 195 4.39 -8.16 -9.81
C ALA A 195 2.95 -7.74 -9.50
N LEU A 196 1.98 -8.65 -9.66
CA LEU A 196 0.56 -8.44 -9.33
C LEU A 196 0.35 -8.11 -7.85
N ILE A 197 1.01 -8.86 -6.95
CA ILE A 197 0.96 -8.64 -5.50
C ILE A 197 1.58 -7.29 -5.13
N GLY A 198 2.74 -6.95 -5.70
CA GLY A 198 3.42 -5.69 -5.44
C GLY A 198 2.71 -4.45 -6.02
N ASP A 199 1.91 -4.64 -7.07
CA ASP A 199 1.10 -3.60 -7.70
C ASP A 199 -0.21 -3.35 -6.96
N LYS A 200 -0.96 -4.41 -6.64
CA LYS A 200 -2.34 -4.29 -6.14
C LYS A 200 -2.49 -4.38 -4.62
N LEU A 201 -1.58 -5.05 -3.90
CA LEU A 201 -1.74 -5.32 -2.46
C LEU A 201 -0.75 -4.55 -1.58
N PHE A 202 0.55 -4.67 -1.88
CA PHE A 202 1.60 -4.21 -0.97
C PHE A 202 2.38 -3.03 -1.55
N MET A 203 1.64 -1.99 -1.94
CA MET A 203 2.24 -0.72 -2.31
C MET A 203 2.95 -0.12 -1.09
N ASP A 204 4.25 0.14 -1.20
CA ASP A 204 5.03 0.83 -0.17
C ASP A 204 5.39 2.26 -0.63
N LYS A 205 6.13 2.99 0.22
CA LYS A 205 6.54 4.37 -0.09
C LYS A 205 7.50 4.49 -1.27
N SER A 206 8.23 3.40 -1.59
CA SER A 206 9.16 3.38 -2.72
C SER A 206 8.39 3.33 -4.03
N GLY A 207 7.27 2.61 -4.06
CA GLY A 207 6.37 2.53 -5.22
C GLY A 207 6.97 1.82 -6.43
N ASP A 208 8.22 1.36 -6.37
CA ASP A 208 8.95 0.73 -7.48
C ASP A 208 9.39 -0.72 -7.16
N ARG A 209 9.26 -1.16 -5.90
CA ARG A 209 9.70 -2.48 -5.45
C ARG A 209 8.62 -3.33 -4.79
N VAL A 210 8.88 -4.64 -4.75
CA VAL A 210 8.10 -5.65 -4.04
C VAL A 210 9.01 -6.52 -3.18
N HIS A 211 8.52 -6.96 -2.02
CA HIS A 211 9.27 -7.77 -1.07
C HIS A 211 9.37 -9.23 -1.53
N LEU A 212 10.55 -9.84 -1.43
CA LEU A 212 10.78 -11.22 -1.88
C LEU A 212 10.24 -12.29 -0.92
N MET A 213 9.79 -11.92 0.28
CA MET A 213 9.13 -12.84 1.21
C MET A 213 7.96 -13.61 0.57
N PHE A 214 7.29 -13.01 -0.42
CA PHE A 214 6.19 -13.66 -1.12
C PHE A 214 6.65 -14.85 -1.97
N LEU A 215 7.92 -14.88 -2.40
CA LEU A 215 8.45 -15.99 -3.20
C LEU A 215 8.53 -17.29 -2.44
N GLU A 216 8.76 -17.26 -1.13
CA GLU A 216 8.81 -18.48 -0.33
C GLU A 216 7.45 -19.18 -0.30
N PHE A 217 6.36 -18.42 -0.23
CA PHE A 217 4.99 -18.96 -0.35
C PHE A 217 4.69 -19.49 -1.75
N LEU A 218 5.35 -18.92 -2.77
CA LEU A 218 5.20 -19.34 -4.16
C LEU A 218 6.20 -20.43 -4.55
N ARG A 219 7.03 -20.96 -3.65
CA ARG A 219 8.04 -21.98 -3.97
C ARG A 219 7.39 -23.24 -4.53
N ASN A 220 6.32 -23.72 -3.88
CA ASN A 220 5.64 -24.98 -4.19
C ASN A 220 4.38 -24.81 -5.04
N LEU A 221 4.49 -24.21 -6.22
CA LEU A 221 3.39 -24.21 -7.21
C LEU A 221 3.06 -25.62 -7.75
N TRP A 222 3.96 -26.60 -7.53
CA TRP A 222 3.96 -27.94 -8.14
C TRP A 222 3.15 -29.00 -7.37
N SER A 223 2.70 -28.80 -6.12
CA SER A 223 2.09 -29.89 -5.31
C SER A 223 0.66 -30.27 -5.75
N SER A 224 0.52 -30.69 -7.01
CA SER A 224 -0.66 -31.09 -7.76
C SER A 224 -0.72 -32.62 -7.81
N CYS A 225 -0.86 -33.26 -6.65
CA CYS A 225 -1.31 -34.64 -6.54
C CYS A 225 -2.11 -34.81 -5.24
N GLY A 226 -3.43 -34.63 -5.34
CA GLY A 226 -4.39 -35.43 -4.57
C GLY A 226 -4.68 -35.10 -3.11
N THR A 227 -4.02 -34.14 -2.46
CA THR A 227 -4.42 -33.71 -1.10
C THR A 227 -4.26 -32.21 -0.96
N PHE A 228 -5.41 -31.53 -0.95
CA PHE A 228 -5.56 -30.13 -0.62
C PHE A 228 -4.92 -29.83 0.73
N VAL A 229 -3.82 -29.06 0.74
CA VAL A 229 -3.54 -28.10 1.80
C VAL A 229 -2.97 -26.85 1.14
N VAL A 230 -3.83 -26.12 0.45
CA VAL A 230 -3.88 -24.67 0.63
C VAL A 230 -5.29 -24.33 1.11
N HIS A 231 -5.58 -24.67 2.37
CA HIS A 231 -6.32 -23.72 3.21
C HIS A 231 -5.40 -22.53 3.57
N GLY A 232 -4.65 -22.03 2.58
CA GLY A 232 -3.68 -20.96 2.69
C GLY A 232 -4.20 -19.76 1.92
N SER A 233 -5.44 -19.37 2.21
CA SER A 233 -5.99 -18.09 1.79
C SER A 233 -5.08 -16.98 2.27
N ILE A 234 -4.85 -15.99 1.40
CA ILE A 234 -3.91 -14.91 1.65
C ILE A 234 -4.53 -13.95 2.67
N VAL A 235 -4.51 -14.31 3.95
CA VAL A 235 -4.66 -13.36 5.06
C VAL A 235 -3.31 -12.65 5.26
N GLY A 236 -2.79 -12.07 4.18
CA GLY A 236 -1.64 -11.16 4.19
C GLY A 236 -2.06 -9.69 4.11
N VAL A 237 -3.31 -9.43 3.70
CA VAL A 237 -3.79 -8.06 3.51
C VAL A 237 -3.97 -7.34 4.84
N VAL A 238 -4.35 -8.03 5.92
CA VAL A 238 -4.63 -7.39 7.22
C VAL A 238 -3.39 -6.83 7.90
N VAL A 239 -2.28 -7.58 7.94
CA VAL A 239 -1.06 -7.11 8.61
C VAL A 239 -0.42 -5.98 7.82
N ALA A 240 -0.47 -6.03 6.49
CA ALA A 240 0.03 -4.94 5.66
C ALA A 240 -0.88 -3.72 5.60
N TRP A 241 -2.20 -3.88 5.70
CA TRP A 241 -3.11 -2.73 5.84
C TRP A 241 -2.87 -2.02 7.17
N ARG A 242 -2.68 -2.77 8.27
CA ARG A 242 -2.23 -2.21 9.56
C ARG A 242 -0.90 -1.44 9.40
N GLY A 243 0.10 -2.01 8.75
CA GLY A 243 1.38 -1.33 8.47
C GLY A 243 1.28 -0.13 7.51
N CYS A 244 0.35 -0.13 6.55
CA CYS A 244 0.07 0.98 5.65
C CYS A 244 -0.57 2.16 6.39
N THR A 245 -1.52 1.88 7.31
CA THR A 245 -2.12 2.93 8.15
C THR A 245 -1.09 3.58 9.08
N GLU A 246 -0.16 2.80 9.66
CA GLU A 246 0.97 3.35 10.43
C GLU A 246 1.95 4.14 9.56
N SER A 247 2.17 3.73 8.31
CA SER A 247 3.03 4.45 7.36
C SER A 247 2.47 5.80 6.93
N CYS A 248 1.14 5.88 6.73
CA CYS A 248 0.39 7.10 6.49
C CYS A 248 0.35 7.98 7.76
N ALA A 249 0.15 7.41 8.94
CA ALA A 249 0.22 8.15 10.23
C ALA A 249 1.64 8.67 10.54
N GLY A 250 2.68 7.93 10.16
CA GLY A 250 4.07 8.38 10.24
C GLY A 250 4.39 9.54 9.29
N GLN A 251 3.55 9.79 8.28
CA GLN A 251 3.71 10.85 7.29
C GLN A 251 3.26 12.21 7.84
N ALA A 252 2.20 12.25 8.66
CA ALA A 252 1.78 13.44 9.38
C ALA A 252 2.88 13.93 10.37
N ARG A 253 3.52 12.99 11.08
CA ARG A 253 4.64 13.30 12.00
C ARG A 253 5.90 13.84 11.30
N LYS A 254 6.21 13.39 10.08
CA LYS A 254 7.38 13.86 9.30
C LYS A 254 7.13 15.16 8.54
N MET A 255 5.91 15.44 8.11
CA MET A 255 5.53 16.75 7.57
C MET A 255 5.58 17.83 8.64
N HIS A 256 5.12 17.55 9.86
CA HIS A 256 5.24 18.47 11.00
C HIS A 256 6.71 18.83 11.30
N ARG A 257 7.65 17.88 11.28
CA ARG A 257 9.08 18.19 11.44
C ARG A 257 9.69 19.02 10.29
N LYS A 258 9.16 18.92 9.07
CA LYS A 258 9.64 19.73 7.93
C LYS A 258 9.03 21.13 7.91
N LEU A 259 7.81 21.31 8.43
CA LEU A 259 7.12 22.60 8.53
C LEU A 259 7.54 23.40 9.78
N VAL A 260 7.81 22.75 10.91
CA VAL A 260 8.31 23.41 12.13
C VAL A 260 9.82 23.75 12.03
N GLY A 261 10.53 23.19 11.06
CA GLY A 261 11.96 23.47 10.83
C GLY A 261 12.28 24.76 10.05
N HIS A 262 11.29 25.54 9.62
CA HIS A 262 11.51 26.75 8.81
C HIS A 262 10.91 28.05 9.36
N CYS A 263 10.49 28.08 10.63
CA CYS A 263 10.16 29.32 11.32
C CYS A 263 11.29 29.73 12.26
N ASN A 264 12.28 30.45 11.74
CA ASN A 264 13.31 31.08 12.56
C ASN A 264 12.77 32.45 13.03
N TRP A 265 12.09 32.48 14.18
CA TRP A 265 11.62 33.72 14.79
C TRP A 265 12.78 34.38 15.58
N SER A 266 13.41 35.32 14.89
CA SER A 266 14.21 36.46 15.35
C SER A 266 15.00 36.37 16.67
N SER A 267 16.31 36.48 16.51
CA SER A 267 17.16 37.27 17.41
C SER A 267 16.62 38.70 17.49
N ILE A 268 16.13 39.09 18.67
CA ILE A 268 16.03 40.50 19.07
C ILE A 268 17.00 40.67 20.23
N GLY A 269 18.08 41.38 19.97
CA GLY A 269 19.11 41.70 20.96
C GLY A 269 20.28 42.47 20.35
N HIS A 270 20.13 43.79 20.31
CA HIS A 270 21.16 44.83 20.13
C HIS A 270 21.77 45.09 18.74
N GLY A 271 21.51 46.33 18.26
CA GLY A 271 22.62 47.27 18.02
C GLY A 271 22.94 47.66 16.58
N GLN A 272 22.63 48.92 16.28
CA GLN A 272 23.29 49.82 15.32
C GLN A 272 22.85 49.74 13.84
N GLY A 273 22.48 50.91 13.34
CA GLY A 273 21.79 51.09 12.06
C GLY A 273 22.70 51.12 10.84
N CYS A 274 22.09 51.19 9.67
CA CYS A 274 22.58 52.04 8.61
C CYS A 274 21.45 52.40 7.63
N HIS A 275 21.54 53.62 7.14
CA HIS A 275 20.56 54.37 6.35
C HIS A 275 20.42 53.89 4.90
N SER A 276 19.24 54.22 4.34
CA SER A 276 18.98 54.61 2.94
C SER A 276 19.01 53.55 1.83
N CYS A 277 17.85 53.30 1.24
CA CYS A 277 17.55 53.83 -0.10
C CYS A 277 16.06 53.80 -0.42
N ALA A 278 15.58 54.91 -0.96
CA ALA A 278 14.20 55.21 -1.30
C ALA A 278 13.87 54.91 -2.77
N ARG A 279 12.56 54.79 -3.04
CA ARG A 279 11.76 55.12 -4.26
C ARG A 279 10.77 53.98 -4.51
N GLY A 280 9.45 54.18 -4.56
CA GLY A 280 8.59 55.34 -4.38
C GLY A 280 7.13 54.84 -4.41
#